data_AF-A0A9D5DB26-F1
#
_entry.id   AF-A0A9D5DB26-F1
#
_cell.length_a   1.000
_cell.length_b   1.000
_cell.length_c   1.000
_cell.angle_alpha   90.00
_cell.angle_beta   90.00
_cell.angle_gamma   90.00
#
_symmetry.space_group_name_H-M   'P 1'
#
loop_
_entity.id
_entity.type
_entity.pdbx_description
1 polymer ?
#
loop_
_entity_poly.entity_id
_entity_poly.type
_entity_poly.pdbx_seq_one_letter_code
_entity_poly.pdbx_strand_id
1 'polypeptide(L)'
;MPQNLSTVADAMRAFMNVLSAIKETLKKILVCREYDEYPDDFEMHGVARIVDILNQYSKEFPANPLAISEGEFLMEEIKALEEAKAMGLPNFLPESTFRTLFKKKIDRISHLTLEFVNKVWNYIEEVVIKVLTRHSDNYPPLQASMTRAAQNLIEKLKKQSVLSVKVMLEMEMLCAYTSNPDYMKTWSALMQKQDLFMDLLHDHSKSPVFDLDWLGKVNISHLRQQSKEMAEMAFDLRMRIIAYWRTVVLRLVDGPALHILFYVQKLVEEEMDNEIVNEIVGHSGSGLEKMLEESPSVAGKRVRLQKSIELLKESKQVVARIMDRIQLLED
;
A
#
# COMPACT_ATOMS: atom_id res chain seq x y z
N MET A 1 -37.41 8.60 7.45
CA MET A 1 -37.41 9.91 6.76
C MET A 1 -36.17 10.67 7.18
N PRO A 2 -35.60 11.54 6.32
CA PRO A 2 -34.60 12.51 6.74
C PRO A 2 -35.18 13.36 7.88
N GLN A 3 -34.50 13.39 9.04
CA GLN A 3 -34.94 14.19 10.18
C GLN A 3 -34.91 15.67 9.80
N ASN A 4 -35.93 16.43 10.20
CA ASN A 4 -35.86 17.88 10.17
C ASN A 4 -35.05 18.33 11.38
N LEU A 5 -33.88 18.92 11.15
CA LEU A 5 -32.97 19.32 12.23
C LEU A 5 -33.37 20.73 12.68
N SER A 6 -34.14 20.80 13.77
CA SER A 6 -34.64 22.07 14.32
C SER A 6 -33.70 22.70 15.34
N THR A 7 -32.79 21.91 15.93
CA THR A 7 -31.89 22.38 17.00
C THR A 7 -30.46 21.91 16.77
N VAL A 8 -29.50 22.63 17.35
CA VAL A 8 -28.07 22.23 17.35
C VAL A 8 -27.89 20.84 17.99
N ALA A 9 -28.69 20.49 19.01
CA ALA A 9 -28.64 19.18 19.64
C ALA A 9 -29.10 18.06 18.70
N ASP A 10 -30.13 18.31 17.88
CA ASP A 10 -30.58 17.38 16.84
C ASP A 10 -29.50 17.21 15.76
N ALA A 11 -28.90 18.32 15.32
CA ALA A 11 -27.81 18.30 14.35
C ALA A 11 -26.60 17.52 14.84
N MET A 12 -26.17 17.73 16.08
CA MET A 12 -25.08 16.98 16.69
C MET A 12 -25.38 15.48 16.79
N ARG A 13 -26.60 15.10 17.17
CA ARG A 13 -27.00 13.69 17.23
C ARG A 13 -27.00 13.06 15.84
N ALA A 14 -27.56 13.75 14.85
CA ALA A 14 -27.57 13.27 13.46
C ALA A 14 -26.14 13.12 12.92
N PHE A 15 -25.27 14.10 13.19
CA PHE A 15 -23.86 14.05 12.83
C PHE A 15 -23.14 12.85 13.44
N MET A 16 -23.25 12.64 14.77
CA MET A 16 -22.61 11.51 15.44
C MET A 16 -23.12 10.17 14.93
N ASN A 17 -24.42 10.05 14.62
CA ASN A 17 -24.97 8.84 14.02
C ASN A 17 -24.40 8.57 12.62
N VAL A 18 -24.27 9.60 11.78
CA VAL A 18 -23.67 9.50 10.45
C VAL A 18 -22.20 9.10 10.56
N LEU A 19 -21.43 9.77 11.42
CA LEU A 19 -20.01 9.48 11.64
C LEU A 19 -19.80 8.04 12.13
N SER A 20 -20.61 7.59 13.09
CA SER A 20 -20.53 6.22 13.61
C SER A 20 -20.82 5.18 12.53
N ALA A 21 -21.82 5.42 11.66
CA ALA A 21 -22.12 4.53 10.54
C ALA A 21 -20.98 4.46 9.52
N ILE A 22 -20.36 5.60 9.21
CA ILE A 22 -19.19 5.67 8.33
C ILE A 22 -18.03 4.87 8.92
N LYS A 23 -17.72 5.07 10.20
CA LYS A 23 -16.65 4.35 10.89
C LYS A 23 -16.89 2.85 10.87
N GLU A 24 -18.10 2.41 11.17
CA GLU A 24 -18.45 0.99 11.19
C GLU A 24 -18.29 0.36 9.80
N THR A 25 -18.79 1.04 8.76
CA THR A 25 -18.65 0.61 7.37
C THR A 25 -17.17 0.52 6.94
N LEU A 26 -16.37 1.55 7.23
CA LEU A 26 -14.95 1.57 6.88
C LEU A 26 -14.17 0.49 7.64
N LYS A 27 -14.52 0.25 8.91
CA LYS A 27 -13.92 -0.82 9.70
C LYS A 27 -14.19 -2.18 9.09
N LYS A 28 -15.44 -2.46 8.71
CA LYS A 28 -15.80 -3.70 8.04
C LYS A 28 -14.97 -3.94 6.78
N ILE A 29 -14.96 -2.97 5.87
CA ILE A 29 -14.36 -3.15 4.54
C ILE A 29 -12.83 -3.06 4.54
N LEU A 30 -12.22 -2.17 5.33
CA LEU A 30 -10.77 -1.92 5.33
C LEU A 30 -10.01 -2.70 6.42
N VAL A 31 -10.68 -3.18 7.47
CA VAL A 31 -10.02 -3.85 8.62
C VAL A 31 -10.51 -5.29 8.80
N CYS A 32 -11.83 -5.50 8.88
CA CYS A 32 -12.41 -6.80 9.28
C CYS A 32 -12.66 -7.79 8.13
N ARG A 33 -12.44 -7.39 6.87
CA ARG A 33 -12.72 -8.20 5.65
C ARG A 33 -14.20 -8.51 5.44
N GLU A 34 -15.07 -7.66 5.96
CA GLU A 34 -16.52 -7.76 5.81
C GLU A 34 -16.98 -6.80 4.72
N TYR A 35 -17.79 -7.29 3.77
CA TYR A 35 -18.29 -6.53 2.62
C TYR A 35 -19.80 -6.73 2.41
N ASP A 36 -20.51 -7.10 3.47
CA ASP A 36 -21.96 -7.28 3.52
C ASP A 36 -22.74 -6.06 3.01
N GLU A 37 -22.21 -4.86 3.19
CA GLU A 37 -22.82 -3.60 2.74
C GLU A 37 -22.61 -3.30 1.23
N TYR A 38 -21.71 -4.05 0.58
CA TYR A 38 -21.31 -3.92 -0.82
C TYR A 38 -21.04 -5.29 -1.47
N PRO A 39 -22.04 -6.19 -1.52
CA PRO A 39 -21.82 -7.55 -2.01
C PRO A 39 -21.43 -7.59 -3.49
N ASP A 40 -22.04 -6.74 -4.32
CA ASP A 40 -21.87 -6.73 -5.77
C ASP A 40 -20.84 -5.69 -6.26
N ASP A 41 -20.32 -4.86 -5.37
CA ASP A 41 -19.38 -3.77 -5.69
C ASP A 41 -17.97 -4.18 -5.26
N PHE A 42 -17.28 -4.91 -6.16
CA PHE A 42 -15.96 -5.49 -5.89
C PHE A 42 -14.88 -4.45 -5.57
N GLU A 43 -15.05 -3.21 -6.00
CA GLU A 43 -14.12 -2.11 -5.67
C GLU A 43 -14.25 -1.69 -4.20
N MET A 44 -15.32 -2.08 -3.51
CA MET A 44 -15.52 -1.83 -2.08
C MET A 44 -15.01 -3.00 -1.22
N HIS A 45 -14.46 -4.05 -1.82
CA HIS A 45 -13.86 -5.17 -1.09
C HIS A 45 -12.44 -4.79 -0.62
N GLY A 46 -12.40 -3.77 0.25
CA GLY A 46 -11.23 -3.08 0.80
C GLY A 46 -9.96 -3.92 0.89
N VAL A 47 -9.96 -4.88 1.81
CA VAL A 47 -8.80 -5.73 2.08
C VAL A 47 -8.40 -6.57 0.87
N ALA A 48 -9.35 -7.07 0.06
CA ALA A 48 -9.03 -7.88 -1.11
C ALA A 48 -8.27 -7.07 -2.16
N ARG A 49 -8.73 -5.84 -2.45
CA ARG A 49 -8.04 -4.94 -3.39
C ARG A 49 -6.66 -4.51 -2.88
N ILE A 50 -6.50 -4.26 -1.59
CA ILE A 50 -5.17 -3.98 -1.01
C ILE A 50 -4.24 -5.19 -1.20
N VAL A 51 -4.73 -6.41 -1.00
CA VAL A 51 -3.97 -7.65 -1.26
C VAL A 51 -3.61 -7.78 -2.74
N ASP A 52 -4.49 -7.41 -3.67
CA ASP A 52 -4.17 -7.42 -5.10
C ASP A 52 -3.05 -6.44 -5.45
N ILE A 53 -3.10 -5.22 -4.91
CA ILE A 53 -2.03 -4.22 -5.07
C ILE A 53 -0.72 -4.74 -4.48
N LEU A 54 -0.75 -5.37 -3.30
CA LEU A 54 0.43 -5.98 -2.66
C LEU A 54 1.02 -7.13 -3.49
N ASN A 55 0.18 -8.00 -4.03
CA ASN A 55 0.59 -9.12 -4.86
C ASN A 55 1.23 -8.63 -6.17
N GLN A 56 0.70 -7.56 -6.76
CA GLN A 56 1.30 -6.92 -7.93
C GLN A 56 2.66 -6.32 -7.55
N TYR A 57 2.72 -5.53 -6.49
CA TYR A 57 3.94 -4.91 -5.99
C TYR A 57 5.06 -5.93 -5.73
N SER A 58 4.75 -7.05 -5.08
CA SER A 58 5.72 -8.13 -4.83
C SER A 58 6.31 -8.70 -6.12
N LYS A 59 5.52 -8.80 -7.19
CA LYS A 59 5.97 -9.32 -8.51
C LYS A 59 6.80 -8.31 -9.31
N GLU A 60 6.70 -7.01 -9.00
CA GLU A 60 7.48 -5.96 -9.67
C GLU A 60 8.96 -5.99 -9.26
N PHE A 61 9.30 -6.60 -8.11
CA PHE A 61 10.70 -6.74 -7.70
C PHE A 61 11.42 -7.79 -8.53
N PRO A 62 12.63 -7.47 -9.04
CA PRO A 62 13.44 -8.45 -9.72
C PRO A 62 13.93 -9.51 -8.72
N ALA A 63 13.60 -10.77 -8.99
CA ALA A 63 14.08 -11.91 -8.21
C ALA A 63 15.61 -12.01 -8.15
N ASN A 64 16.30 -11.46 -9.15
CA ASN A 64 17.75 -11.44 -9.28
C ASN A 64 18.25 -10.00 -9.51
N PRO A 65 19.19 -9.49 -8.69
CA PRO A 65 19.73 -8.14 -8.86
C PRO A 65 20.50 -7.94 -10.18
N LEU A 66 20.81 -9.01 -10.91
CA LEU A 66 21.43 -8.93 -12.24
C LEU A 66 20.54 -8.33 -13.31
N ALA A 67 19.21 -8.43 -13.18
CA ALA A 67 18.28 -7.73 -14.08
C ALA A 67 18.46 -6.20 -14.03
N ILE A 68 19.11 -5.72 -12.97
CA ILE A 68 19.39 -4.32 -12.69
C ILE A 68 20.84 -3.95 -13.06
N SER A 69 21.70 -4.90 -13.39
CA SER A 69 23.09 -4.61 -13.74
C SER A 69 23.22 -4.17 -15.19
N GLU A 70 24.18 -3.27 -15.43
CA GLU A 70 24.53 -2.78 -16.77
C GLU A 70 25.89 -3.31 -17.20
N GLY A 71 25.99 -3.66 -18.48
CA GLY A 71 27.23 -4.11 -19.10
C GLY A 71 27.48 -5.60 -18.95
N GLU A 72 28.70 -6.01 -19.31
CA GLU A 72 29.13 -7.39 -19.30
C GLU A 72 29.30 -7.92 -17.86
N PHE A 73 29.23 -9.25 -17.73
CA PHE A 73 29.31 -9.93 -16.44
C PHE A 73 30.54 -9.52 -15.62
N LEU A 74 30.34 -9.21 -14.34
CA LEU A 74 31.33 -8.76 -13.36
C LEU A 74 32.02 -7.41 -13.62
N MET A 75 31.74 -6.72 -14.73
CA MET A 75 32.42 -5.44 -15.01
C MET A 75 32.02 -4.32 -14.06
N GLU A 76 30.81 -4.36 -13.50
CA GLU A 76 30.36 -3.41 -12.48
C GLU A 76 31.16 -3.59 -11.18
N GLU A 77 31.36 -4.83 -10.74
CA GLU A 77 32.14 -5.18 -9.55
C GLU A 77 33.61 -4.85 -9.73
N ILE A 78 34.20 -5.19 -10.89
CA ILE A 78 35.60 -4.91 -11.19
C ILE A 78 35.86 -3.40 -11.11
N LYS A 79 35.06 -2.58 -11.79
CA LYS A 79 35.22 -1.12 -11.75
C LYS A 79 35.14 -0.58 -10.31
N ALA A 80 34.17 -1.05 -9.53
CA ALA A 80 34.01 -0.61 -8.15
C ALA A 80 35.18 -1.08 -7.25
N LEU A 81 35.73 -2.27 -7.48
CA LEU A 81 36.92 -2.76 -6.78
C LEU A 81 38.18 -1.97 -7.18
N GLU A 82 38.29 -1.57 -8.45
CA GLU A 82 39.40 -0.74 -8.94
C GLU A 82 39.37 0.67 -8.35
N GLU A 83 38.20 1.29 -8.28
CA GLU A 83 38.02 2.62 -7.66
C GLU A 83 38.25 2.59 -6.15
N ALA A 84 37.94 1.46 -5.49
CA ALA A 84 38.14 1.26 -4.06
C ALA A 84 39.54 0.80 -3.66
N LYS A 85 40.51 0.74 -4.60
CA LYS A 85 41.91 0.39 -4.34
C LYS A 85 42.54 1.39 -3.35
N ALA A 86 42.45 1.08 -2.06
CA ALA A 86 43.23 1.73 -1.02
C ALA A 86 44.59 1.03 -0.86
N MET A 87 45.55 1.67 -0.17
CA MET A 87 46.76 1.00 0.34
C MET A 87 46.35 -0.03 1.40
N GLY A 88 45.92 -1.22 0.97
CA GLY A 88 45.40 -2.30 1.81
C GLY A 88 46.04 -3.65 1.48
N LEU A 89 45.80 -4.65 2.33
CA LEU A 89 46.26 -6.01 2.08
C LEU A 89 45.56 -6.59 0.84
N PRO A 90 46.28 -7.37 0.00
CA PRO A 90 45.64 -8.14 -1.05
C PRO A 90 44.64 -9.14 -0.47
N ASN A 91 43.62 -9.50 -1.26
CA ASN A 91 42.56 -10.48 -0.92
C ASN A 91 41.58 -10.04 0.18
N PHE A 92 41.42 -8.73 0.42
CA PHE A 92 40.37 -8.19 1.28
C PHE A 92 39.28 -7.51 0.45
N LEU A 93 38.02 -7.93 0.62
CA LEU A 93 36.88 -7.28 -0.01
C LEU A 93 36.49 -6.02 0.77
N PRO A 94 36.59 -4.81 0.19
CA PRO A 94 36.18 -3.60 0.88
C PRO A 94 34.66 -3.58 1.06
N GLU A 95 34.20 -3.46 2.32
CA GLU A 95 32.77 -3.33 2.63
C GLU A 95 32.13 -2.12 1.94
N SER A 96 32.91 -1.05 1.74
CA SER A 96 32.51 0.14 1.00
C SER A 96 32.12 -0.17 -0.45
N THR A 97 32.85 -1.07 -1.13
CA THR A 97 32.55 -1.48 -2.51
C THR A 97 31.21 -2.20 -2.58
N PHE A 98 30.98 -3.15 -1.66
CA PHE A 98 29.68 -3.82 -1.53
C PHE A 98 28.55 -2.79 -1.35
N ARG A 99 28.72 -1.87 -0.39
CA ARG A 99 27.70 -0.88 -0.05
C ARG A 99 27.37 0.04 -1.24
N THR A 100 28.38 0.52 -1.97
CA THR A 100 28.19 1.39 -3.14
C THR A 100 27.40 0.69 -4.24
N LEU A 101 27.78 -0.55 -4.58
CA LEU A 101 27.07 -1.34 -5.59
C LEU A 101 25.65 -1.66 -5.16
N PHE A 102 25.48 -2.04 -3.89
CA PHE A 102 24.18 -2.40 -3.35
C PHE A 102 23.25 -1.19 -3.32
N LYS A 103 23.71 -0.05 -2.82
CA LYS A 103 22.97 1.21 -2.82
C LYS A 103 22.46 1.58 -4.21
N LYS A 104 23.33 1.52 -5.23
CA LYS A 104 22.96 1.80 -6.62
C LYS A 104 21.81 0.90 -7.12
N LYS A 105 21.74 -0.35 -6.66
CA LYS A 105 20.64 -1.26 -7.01
C LYS A 105 19.34 -0.92 -6.29
N ILE A 106 19.41 -0.58 -5.01
CA ILE A 106 18.23 -0.11 -4.26
C ILE A 106 17.70 1.21 -4.82
N ASP A 107 18.57 2.16 -5.17
CA ASP A 107 18.19 3.43 -5.78
C ASP A 107 17.32 3.21 -7.03
N ARG A 108 17.68 2.23 -7.87
CA ARG A 108 16.94 1.90 -9.10
C ARG A 108 15.54 1.35 -8.85
N ILE A 109 15.31 0.65 -7.75
CA ILE A 109 14.00 0.07 -7.42
C ILE A 109 13.21 0.89 -6.40
N SER A 110 13.81 1.93 -5.81
CA SER A 110 13.19 2.77 -4.78
C SER A 110 11.84 3.36 -5.23
N HIS A 111 11.74 3.74 -6.51
CA HIS A 111 10.50 4.27 -7.08
C HIS A 111 9.33 3.28 -7.03
N LEU A 112 9.58 1.98 -7.19
CA LEU A 112 8.54 0.93 -7.14
C LEU A 112 7.87 0.91 -5.76
N THR A 113 8.69 0.95 -4.70
CA THR A 113 8.23 0.99 -3.30
C THR A 113 7.41 2.24 -3.01
N LEU A 114 7.83 3.40 -3.54
CA LEU A 114 7.08 4.65 -3.36
C LEU A 114 5.79 4.68 -4.17
N GLU A 115 5.78 4.13 -5.38
CA GLU A 115 4.59 4.01 -6.22
C GLU A 115 3.55 3.10 -5.56
N PHE A 116 3.96 1.98 -4.98
CA PHE A 116 3.10 1.10 -4.19
C PHE A 116 2.37 1.85 -3.07
N VAL A 117 3.11 2.62 -2.25
CA VAL A 117 2.52 3.42 -1.16
C VAL A 117 1.46 4.37 -1.70
N ASN A 118 1.75 5.05 -2.81
CA ASN A 118 0.81 5.99 -3.42
C ASN A 118 -0.44 5.28 -3.97
N LYS A 119 -0.28 4.12 -4.64
CA LYS A 119 -1.40 3.33 -5.17
C LYS A 119 -2.37 2.92 -4.07
N VAL A 120 -1.86 2.43 -2.94
CA VAL A 120 -2.73 2.04 -1.81
C VAL A 120 -3.45 3.25 -1.23
N TRP A 121 -2.74 4.36 -0.96
CA TRP A 121 -3.40 5.54 -0.38
C TRP A 121 -4.43 6.17 -1.31
N ASN A 122 -4.21 6.18 -2.62
CA ASN A 122 -5.21 6.65 -3.58
C ASN A 122 -6.47 5.77 -3.55
N TYR A 123 -6.31 4.45 -3.51
CA TYR A 123 -7.44 3.52 -3.36
C TYR A 123 -8.21 3.74 -2.04
N ILE A 124 -7.49 3.90 -0.93
CA ILE A 124 -8.10 4.20 0.37
C ILE A 124 -8.89 5.50 0.33
N GLU A 125 -8.37 6.55 -0.32
CA GLU A 125 -9.06 7.81 -0.50
C GLU A 125 -10.39 7.63 -1.25
N GLU A 126 -10.38 6.91 -2.38
CA GLU A 126 -11.59 6.64 -3.16
C GLU A 126 -12.66 5.90 -2.33
N VAL A 127 -12.25 4.86 -1.61
CA VAL A 127 -13.15 4.09 -0.73
C VAL A 127 -13.73 4.98 0.38
N VAL A 128 -12.89 5.76 1.07
CA VAL A 128 -13.32 6.64 2.16
C VAL A 128 -14.31 7.69 1.66
N ILE A 129 -14.01 8.35 0.54
CA ILE A 129 -14.90 9.37 -0.04
C ILE A 129 -16.24 8.77 -0.46
N LYS A 130 -16.24 7.55 -1.03
CA LYS A 130 -17.46 6.85 -1.46
C LYS A 130 -18.35 6.48 -0.27
N VAL A 131 -17.77 5.97 0.83
CA VAL A 131 -18.52 5.70 2.08
C VAL A 131 -19.05 7.01 2.68
N LEU A 132 -18.22 8.04 2.81
CA LEU A 132 -18.63 9.34 3.33
C LEU A 132 -19.82 9.91 2.56
N THR A 133 -19.73 9.90 1.23
CA THR A 133 -20.80 10.38 0.34
C THR A 133 -22.10 9.59 0.53
N ARG A 134 -22.03 8.26 0.61
CA ARG A 134 -23.23 7.41 0.80
C ARG A 134 -23.95 7.72 2.11
N HIS A 135 -23.23 7.83 3.22
CA HIS A 135 -23.84 8.03 4.54
C HIS A 135 -24.25 9.49 4.82
N SER A 136 -23.74 10.45 4.05
CA SER A 136 -24.05 11.88 4.21
C SER A 136 -24.90 12.50 3.08
N ASP A 137 -25.45 11.71 2.15
CA ASP A 137 -26.27 12.17 1.00
C ASP A 137 -27.45 13.09 1.40
N ASN A 138 -28.01 12.88 2.61
CA ASN A 138 -29.10 13.72 3.12
C ASN A 138 -28.63 15.08 3.67
N TYR A 139 -27.32 15.34 3.75
CA TYR A 139 -26.74 16.53 4.36
C TYR A 139 -25.56 17.06 3.51
N PRO A 140 -25.82 17.70 2.34
CA PRO A 140 -24.75 18.14 1.44
C PRO A 140 -23.69 19.07 2.06
N PRO A 141 -24.03 20.04 2.93
CA PRO A 141 -23.03 20.88 3.60
C PRO A 141 -22.11 20.09 4.54
N LEU A 142 -22.65 19.06 5.19
CA LEU A 142 -21.89 18.14 6.04
C LEU A 142 -20.96 17.28 5.19
N GLN A 143 -21.48 16.69 4.11
CA GLN A 143 -20.72 15.87 3.18
C GLN A 143 -19.45 16.60 2.70
N ALA A 144 -19.58 17.84 2.23
CA ALA A 144 -18.44 18.61 1.72
C ALA A 144 -17.35 18.83 2.79
N SER A 145 -17.78 19.09 4.03
CA SER A 145 -16.87 19.35 5.15
C SER A 145 -16.19 18.06 5.64
N MET A 146 -16.94 16.97 5.80
CA MET A 146 -16.37 15.66 6.16
C MET A 146 -15.41 15.13 5.09
N THR A 147 -15.76 15.32 3.81
CA THR A 147 -14.90 14.92 2.68
C THR A 147 -13.57 15.67 2.74
N ARG A 148 -13.61 16.98 2.95
CA ARG A 148 -12.39 17.79 3.09
C ARG A 148 -11.53 17.33 4.27
N ALA A 149 -12.13 17.11 5.44
CA ALA A 149 -11.42 16.63 6.62
C ALA A 149 -10.74 15.27 6.36
N ALA A 150 -11.47 14.33 5.77
CA ALA A 150 -10.93 13.01 5.44
C ALA A 150 -9.79 13.09 4.42
N GLN A 151 -9.91 13.90 3.37
CA GLN A 151 -8.85 14.10 2.39
C GLN A 151 -7.60 14.73 3.01
N ASN A 152 -7.76 15.73 3.88
CA ASN A 152 -6.64 16.34 4.60
C ASN A 152 -5.92 15.32 5.49
N LEU A 153 -6.67 14.49 6.21
CA LEU A 153 -6.11 13.43 7.05
C LEU A 153 -5.38 12.38 6.20
N ILE A 154 -5.99 11.90 5.13
CA ILE A 154 -5.39 10.91 4.23
C ILE A 154 -4.11 11.44 3.62
N GLU A 155 -4.11 12.68 3.14
CA GLU A 155 -2.91 13.33 2.60
C GLU A 155 -1.80 13.45 3.65
N LYS A 156 -2.13 13.74 4.91
CA LYS A 156 -1.20 13.75 6.04
C LYS A 156 -0.60 12.35 6.30
N LEU A 157 -1.44 11.32 6.40
CA LEU A 157 -0.99 9.95 6.65
C LEU A 157 -0.22 9.35 5.46
N LYS A 158 -0.59 9.72 4.23
CA LYS A 158 0.13 9.38 3.00
C LYS A 158 1.53 9.97 3.02
N LYS A 159 1.67 11.26 3.31
CA LYS A 159 2.99 11.92 3.45
C LYS A 159 3.84 11.26 4.52
N GLN A 160 3.27 10.96 5.68
CA GLN A 160 3.95 10.25 6.76
C GLN A 160 4.41 8.86 6.32
N SER A 161 3.57 8.13 5.60
CA SER A 161 3.90 6.80 5.10
C SER A 161 5.02 6.82 4.07
N VAL A 162 5.00 7.78 3.13
CA VAL A 162 6.09 8.00 2.17
C VAL A 162 7.39 8.29 2.89
N LEU A 163 7.38 9.12 3.94
CA LEU A 163 8.58 9.42 4.74
C LEU A 163 9.09 8.18 5.46
N SER A 164 8.22 7.41 6.13
CA SER A 164 8.61 6.17 6.82
C SER A 164 9.23 5.16 5.86
N VAL A 165 8.66 4.99 4.66
CA VAL A 165 9.18 4.07 3.65
C VAL A 165 10.52 4.55 3.07
N LYS A 166 10.72 5.87 2.90
CA LYS A 166 12.04 6.42 2.55
C LYS A 166 13.09 6.09 3.61
N VAL A 167 12.76 6.22 4.90
CA VAL A 167 13.66 5.84 5.98
C VAL A 167 13.98 4.34 5.91
N MET A 168 13.01 3.47 5.63
CA MET A 168 13.28 2.03 5.44
C MET A 168 14.28 1.78 4.30
N LEU A 169 14.11 2.44 3.16
CA LEU A 169 15.04 2.35 2.03
C LEU A 169 16.44 2.84 2.41
N GLU A 170 16.54 3.97 3.11
CA GLU A 170 17.81 4.53 3.59
C GLU A 170 18.52 3.60 4.59
N MET A 171 17.75 2.94 5.47
CA MET A 171 18.30 1.95 6.40
C MET A 171 18.91 0.74 5.66
N GLU A 172 18.26 0.25 4.59
CA GLU A 172 18.81 -0.82 3.75
C GLU A 172 20.07 -0.39 3.00
N MET A 173 20.19 0.88 2.64
CA MET A 173 21.39 1.43 2.00
C MET A 173 22.54 1.68 2.99
N LEU A 174 22.24 1.88 4.28
CA LEU A 174 23.23 2.24 5.29
C LEU A 174 24.11 1.05 5.67
N CYS A 175 23.53 -0.12 5.95
CA CYS A 175 24.26 -1.25 6.51
C CYS A 175 23.83 -2.59 5.91
N ALA A 176 24.83 -3.39 5.51
CA ALA A 176 24.64 -4.75 5.03
C ALA A 176 24.57 -5.75 6.19
N TYR A 177 23.52 -5.66 7.01
CA TYR A 177 23.30 -6.58 8.13
C TYR A 177 22.16 -7.56 7.84
N THR A 178 22.35 -8.82 8.24
CA THR A 178 21.28 -9.82 8.27
C THR A 178 21.58 -10.90 9.31
N SER A 179 20.56 -11.25 10.08
CA SER A 179 20.54 -12.43 10.94
C SER A 179 19.93 -13.66 10.25
N ASN A 180 19.49 -13.52 9.00
CA ASN A 180 18.87 -14.62 8.25
C ASN A 180 19.93 -15.68 7.90
N PRO A 181 19.81 -16.92 8.42
CA PRO A 181 20.77 -17.98 8.13
C PRO A 181 20.81 -18.37 6.64
N ASP A 182 19.75 -18.09 5.88
CA ASP A 182 19.68 -18.38 4.44
C ASP A 182 20.68 -17.54 3.62
N TYR A 183 21.15 -16.41 4.14
CA TYR A 183 22.20 -15.63 3.49
C TYR A 183 23.46 -16.47 3.31
N MET A 184 23.99 -17.04 4.41
CA MET A 184 25.22 -17.84 4.37
C MET A 184 25.02 -19.12 3.54
N LYS A 185 23.84 -19.74 3.63
CA LYS A 185 23.49 -20.91 2.82
C LYS A 185 23.48 -20.60 1.33
N THR A 186 22.84 -19.50 0.94
CA THR A 186 22.76 -19.07 -0.47
C THR A 186 24.14 -18.70 -1.00
N TRP A 187 24.89 -17.88 -0.25
CA TRP A 187 26.25 -17.50 -0.65
C TRP A 187 27.15 -18.72 -0.81
N SER A 188 27.15 -19.65 0.16
CA SER A 188 27.97 -20.87 0.09
C SER A 188 27.63 -21.73 -1.14
N ALA A 189 26.34 -21.86 -1.47
CA ALA A 189 25.90 -22.58 -2.67
C ALA A 189 26.35 -21.90 -3.97
N LEU A 190 26.28 -20.56 -4.03
CA LEU A 190 26.77 -19.79 -5.16
C LEU A 190 28.30 -19.93 -5.33
N MET A 191 29.04 -19.94 -4.23
CA MET A 191 30.50 -20.05 -4.23
C MET A 191 31.02 -21.42 -4.66
N GLN A 192 30.21 -22.48 -4.65
CA GLN A 192 30.60 -23.81 -5.18
C GLN A 192 30.99 -23.78 -6.67
N LYS A 193 30.58 -22.74 -7.41
CA LYS A 193 30.92 -22.58 -8.84
C LYS A 193 32.23 -21.78 -9.05
N GLN A 194 32.88 -21.30 -7.99
CA GLN A 194 34.07 -20.45 -8.10
C GLN A 194 35.23 -21.19 -8.78
N ASP A 195 35.53 -22.43 -8.38
CA ASP A 195 36.65 -23.20 -8.98
C ASP A 195 36.44 -23.39 -10.49
N LEU A 196 35.22 -23.76 -10.89
CA LEU A 196 34.85 -23.89 -12.31
C LEU A 196 35.00 -22.55 -13.06
N PHE A 197 34.55 -21.45 -12.45
CA PHE A 197 34.70 -20.12 -13.02
C PHE A 197 36.19 -19.77 -13.24
N MET A 198 37.04 -20.00 -12.25
CA MET A 198 38.48 -19.74 -12.35
C MET A 198 39.17 -20.62 -13.39
N ASP A 199 38.79 -21.90 -13.48
CA ASP A 199 39.31 -22.82 -14.49
C ASP A 199 38.99 -22.34 -15.92
N LEU A 200 37.78 -21.84 -16.16
CA LEU A 200 37.36 -21.34 -17.48
C LEU A 200 38.06 -20.03 -17.87
N LEU A 201 38.45 -19.22 -16.90
CA LEU A 201 39.21 -18.00 -17.12
C LEU A 201 40.66 -18.27 -17.49
N HIS A 202 41.32 -19.21 -16.80
CA HIS A 202 42.75 -19.47 -16.99
C HIS A 202 43.06 -20.47 -18.11
N ASP A 203 42.14 -21.40 -18.40
CA ASP A 203 42.31 -22.33 -19.51
C ASP A 203 41.75 -21.74 -20.80
N HIS A 204 42.63 -21.08 -21.57
CA HIS A 204 42.26 -20.48 -22.85
C HIS A 204 41.79 -21.49 -23.91
N SER A 205 42.06 -22.79 -23.72
CA SER A 205 41.59 -23.85 -24.62
C SER A 205 40.11 -24.19 -24.42
N LYS A 206 39.54 -23.88 -23.24
CA LYS A 206 38.12 -24.09 -22.95
C LYS A 206 37.28 -22.96 -23.55
N SER A 207 36.00 -23.27 -23.83
CA SER A 207 35.01 -22.26 -24.21
C SER A 207 34.82 -21.24 -23.09
N PRO A 208 34.80 -19.92 -23.36
CA PRO A 208 34.58 -18.89 -22.34
C PRO A 208 33.10 -18.76 -21.96
N VAL A 209 32.29 -19.80 -22.19
CA VAL A 209 30.88 -19.81 -21.82
C VAL A 209 30.74 -20.47 -20.45
N PHE A 210 30.28 -19.70 -19.48
CA PHE A 210 30.05 -20.14 -18.12
C PHE A 210 28.55 -20.34 -17.88
N ASP A 211 28.18 -21.56 -17.49
CA ASP A 211 26.78 -21.93 -17.26
C ASP A 211 26.44 -21.83 -15.76
N LEU A 212 25.51 -20.94 -15.43
CA LEU A 212 25.06 -20.67 -14.08
C LEU A 212 23.60 -21.05 -13.95
N ASP A 213 23.28 -21.98 -13.04
CA ASP A 213 21.93 -22.54 -12.89
C ASP A 213 20.81 -21.50 -12.71
N TRP A 214 21.14 -20.31 -12.19
CA TRP A 214 20.23 -19.22 -11.85
C TRP A 214 20.32 -18.00 -12.79
N LEU A 215 21.25 -18.00 -13.74
CA LEU A 215 21.49 -16.90 -14.70
C LEU A 215 21.50 -17.37 -16.16
N GLY A 216 21.72 -18.66 -16.39
CA GLY A 216 21.98 -19.24 -17.70
C GLY A 216 23.43 -19.10 -18.14
N LYS A 217 23.63 -19.18 -19.46
CA LYS A 217 24.95 -19.15 -20.08
C LYS A 217 25.44 -17.72 -20.26
N VAL A 218 26.63 -17.44 -19.74
CA VAL A 218 27.28 -16.13 -19.78
C VAL A 218 28.63 -16.24 -20.46
N ASN A 219 28.93 -15.30 -21.36
CA ASN A 219 30.27 -15.20 -21.92
C ASN A 219 31.19 -14.44 -20.96
N ILE A 220 32.34 -15.02 -20.64
CA ILE A 220 33.35 -14.46 -19.74
C ILE A 220 34.69 -14.19 -20.44
N SER A 221 34.72 -14.14 -21.78
CA SER A 221 35.95 -13.94 -22.55
C SER A 221 36.65 -12.62 -22.21
N HIS A 222 35.87 -11.57 -21.94
CA HIS A 222 36.35 -10.24 -21.56
C HIS A 222 37.10 -10.24 -20.22
N LEU A 223 36.83 -11.23 -19.35
CA LEU A 223 37.46 -11.34 -18.04
C LEU A 223 38.82 -12.04 -18.08
N ARG A 224 39.22 -12.67 -19.20
CA ARG A 224 40.53 -13.37 -19.32
C ARG A 224 41.74 -12.43 -19.19
N GLN A 225 41.54 -11.13 -19.35
CA GLN A 225 42.58 -10.11 -19.20
C GLN A 225 42.74 -9.64 -17.74
N GLN A 226 41.81 -10.03 -16.86
CA GLN A 226 41.82 -9.64 -15.46
C GLN A 226 42.81 -10.49 -14.66
N SER A 227 43.36 -9.93 -13.58
CA SER A 227 44.17 -10.71 -12.65
C SER A 227 43.31 -11.77 -11.96
N LYS A 228 43.93 -12.87 -11.54
CA LYS A 228 43.27 -13.95 -10.82
C LYS A 228 42.52 -13.41 -9.59
N GLU A 229 43.20 -12.60 -8.80
CA GLU A 229 42.70 -12.02 -7.56
C GLU A 229 41.51 -11.08 -7.82
N MET A 230 41.60 -10.26 -8.89
CA MET A 230 40.51 -9.35 -9.28
C MET A 230 39.26 -10.13 -9.69
N ALA A 231 39.42 -11.17 -10.52
CA ALA A 231 38.30 -11.99 -10.95
C ALA A 231 37.65 -12.74 -9.78
N GLU A 232 38.44 -13.31 -8.87
CA GLU A 232 37.94 -13.98 -7.65
C GLU A 232 37.16 -13.02 -6.75
N MET A 233 37.71 -11.82 -6.48
CA MET A 233 37.04 -10.81 -5.66
C MET A 233 35.75 -10.31 -6.30
N ALA A 234 35.76 -10.03 -7.60
CA ALA A 234 34.56 -9.59 -8.31
C ALA A 234 33.46 -10.66 -8.28
N PHE A 235 33.84 -11.93 -8.46
CA PHE A 235 32.92 -13.06 -8.38
C PHE A 235 32.32 -13.19 -6.98
N ASP A 236 33.13 -13.21 -5.92
CA ASP A 236 32.64 -13.30 -4.53
C ASP A 236 31.73 -12.11 -4.21
N LEU A 237 32.13 -10.88 -4.57
CA LEU A 237 31.32 -9.69 -4.36
C LEU A 237 29.94 -9.80 -5.02
N ARG A 238 29.90 -10.30 -6.26
CA ARG A 238 28.64 -10.54 -6.98
C ARG A 238 27.77 -11.56 -6.26
N MET A 239 28.33 -12.68 -5.82
CA MET A 239 27.58 -13.73 -5.12
C MET A 239 27.01 -13.23 -3.79
N ARG A 240 27.78 -12.43 -3.05
CA ARG A 240 27.31 -11.77 -1.81
C ARG A 240 26.13 -10.84 -2.08
N ILE A 241 26.20 -10.02 -3.13
CA ILE A 241 25.09 -9.11 -3.51
C ILE A 241 23.83 -9.92 -3.83
N ILE A 242 23.95 -11.01 -4.60
CA ILE A 242 22.80 -11.87 -4.95
C ILE A 242 22.21 -12.53 -3.70
N ALA A 243 23.05 -13.07 -2.82
CA ALA A 243 22.60 -13.70 -1.59
C ALA A 243 21.90 -12.71 -0.66
N TYR A 244 22.45 -11.50 -0.51
CA TYR A 244 21.87 -10.46 0.35
C TYR A 244 20.58 -9.87 -0.24
N TRP A 245 20.52 -9.68 -1.55
CA TRP A 245 19.37 -9.11 -2.26
C TRP A 245 18.06 -9.80 -1.91
N ARG A 246 18.07 -11.14 -1.81
CA ARG A 246 16.88 -11.92 -1.42
C ARG A 246 16.30 -11.48 -0.08
N THR A 247 17.17 -11.20 0.90
CA THR A 247 16.73 -10.75 2.22
C THR A 247 16.17 -9.33 2.15
N VAL A 248 16.82 -8.45 1.37
CA VAL A 248 16.39 -7.05 1.25
C VAL A 248 15.06 -6.93 0.51
N VAL A 249 14.86 -7.67 -0.59
CA VAL A 249 13.58 -7.69 -1.30
C VAL A 249 12.45 -8.09 -0.36
N LEU A 250 12.65 -9.12 0.46
CA LEU A 250 11.64 -9.54 1.44
C LEU A 250 11.29 -8.38 2.40
N ARG A 251 12.29 -7.67 2.94
CA ARG A 251 12.06 -6.53 3.84
C ARG A 251 11.41 -5.34 3.14
N LEU A 252 11.78 -5.06 1.89
CA LEU A 252 11.19 -3.99 1.10
C LEU A 252 9.77 -4.30 0.61
N VAL A 253 9.38 -5.58 0.57
CA VAL A 253 7.99 -5.98 0.31
C VAL A 253 7.20 -5.94 1.62
N ASP A 254 7.64 -6.68 2.64
CA ASP A 254 6.89 -6.90 3.87
C ASP A 254 6.83 -5.65 4.76
N GLY A 255 7.93 -4.90 4.88
CA GLY A 255 8.02 -3.72 5.75
C GLY A 255 7.01 -2.63 5.36
N PRO A 256 7.06 -2.11 4.12
CA PRO A 256 6.06 -1.16 3.62
C PRO A 256 4.63 -1.70 3.66
N ALA A 257 4.42 -2.99 3.38
CA ALA A 257 3.10 -3.61 3.46
C ALA A 257 2.51 -3.54 4.88
N LEU A 258 3.29 -3.98 5.88
CA LEU A 258 2.89 -3.93 7.29
C LEU A 258 2.67 -2.51 7.78
N HIS A 259 3.54 -1.58 7.38
CA HIS A 259 3.38 -0.16 7.69
C HIS A 259 2.04 0.37 7.16
N ILE A 260 1.73 0.13 5.89
CA ILE A 260 0.49 0.63 5.29
C ILE A 260 -0.74 0.02 5.95
N LEU A 261 -0.76 -1.30 6.17
CA LEU A 261 -1.88 -1.96 6.84
C LEU A 261 -2.12 -1.40 8.25
N PHE A 262 -1.04 -1.17 9.01
CA PHE A 262 -1.13 -0.53 10.32
C PHE A 262 -1.72 0.88 10.25
N TYR A 263 -1.27 1.72 9.31
CA TYR A 263 -1.77 3.08 9.17
C TYR A 263 -3.20 3.17 8.61
N VAL A 264 -3.63 2.20 7.80
CA VAL A 264 -5.04 2.08 7.37
C VAL A 264 -5.93 1.75 8.56
N GLN A 265 -5.52 0.81 9.42
CA GLN A 265 -6.25 0.54 10.65
C GLN A 265 -6.28 1.78 11.56
N LYS A 266 -5.15 2.45 11.73
CA LYS A 266 -5.04 3.67 12.53
C LYS A 266 -5.94 4.81 12.02
N LEU A 267 -5.98 5.01 10.70
CA LEU A 267 -6.89 5.96 10.05
C LEU A 267 -8.34 5.71 10.53
N VAL A 268 -8.82 4.48 10.40
CA VAL A 268 -10.22 4.12 10.63
C VAL A 268 -10.57 4.09 12.12
N GLU A 269 -9.69 3.54 12.97
CA GLU A 269 -10.02 3.29 14.37
C GLU A 269 -9.71 4.47 15.29
N GLU A 270 -8.67 5.26 15.00
CA GLU A 270 -8.11 6.26 15.93
C GLU A 270 -8.18 7.72 15.43
N GLU A 271 -7.90 7.97 14.14
CA GLU A 271 -7.64 9.34 13.66
C GLU A 271 -8.86 10.00 13.01
N MET A 272 -9.66 9.24 12.24
CA MET A 272 -10.72 9.81 11.39
C MET A 272 -11.82 10.52 12.19
N ASP A 273 -12.30 9.93 13.28
CA ASP A 273 -13.33 10.56 14.12
C ASP A 273 -12.86 11.90 14.66
N ASN A 274 -11.64 11.94 15.19
CA ASN A 274 -11.06 13.14 15.78
C ASN A 274 -10.91 14.25 14.75
N GLU A 275 -10.38 13.94 13.56
CA GLU A 275 -10.22 14.94 12.50
C GLU A 275 -11.57 15.49 12.03
N ILE A 276 -12.55 14.60 11.78
CA ILE A 276 -13.87 15.01 11.29
C ILE A 276 -14.61 15.81 12.37
N VAL A 277 -14.59 15.38 13.62
CA VAL A 277 -15.20 16.13 14.73
C VAL A 277 -14.56 17.50 14.88
N ASN A 278 -13.23 17.62 14.77
CA ASN A 278 -12.54 18.90 14.86
C ASN A 278 -12.90 19.85 13.70
N GLU A 279 -13.03 19.36 12.47
CA GLU A 279 -13.47 20.19 11.33
C GLU A 279 -14.92 20.69 11.50
N ILE A 280 -15.82 19.84 11.99
CA ILE A 280 -17.25 20.14 12.07
C ILE A 280 -17.62 20.96 13.33
N VAL A 281 -17.02 20.62 14.47
CA VAL A 281 -17.37 21.13 15.81
C VAL A 281 -16.32 22.12 16.34
N GLY A 282 -15.17 22.27 15.67
CA GLY A 282 -14.09 23.17 16.08
C GLY A 282 -14.49 24.64 16.20
N HIS A 283 -13.51 25.52 16.39
CA HIS A 283 -13.60 26.91 16.91
C HIS A 283 -14.79 27.82 16.52
N SER A 284 -15.55 27.53 15.45
CA SER A 284 -16.73 28.30 15.05
C SER A 284 -18.08 27.58 15.21
N GLY A 285 -18.14 26.25 15.40
CA GLY A 285 -19.39 25.48 15.41
C GLY A 285 -20.24 25.57 14.11
N SER A 286 -19.75 26.32 13.12
CA SER A 286 -20.47 26.69 11.90
C SER A 286 -20.80 25.49 11.00
N GLY A 287 -20.08 24.37 11.15
CA GLY A 287 -20.37 23.12 10.48
C GLY A 287 -21.72 22.52 10.90
N LEU A 288 -22.02 22.56 12.20
CA LEU A 288 -23.30 22.09 12.75
C LEU A 288 -24.46 23.03 12.38
N GLU A 289 -24.21 24.33 12.35
CA GLU A 289 -25.23 25.33 11.95
C GLU A 289 -25.66 25.13 10.49
N LYS A 290 -24.71 24.82 9.59
CA LYS A 290 -25.00 24.50 8.18
C LYS A 290 -25.82 23.21 8.00
N MET A 291 -25.87 22.33 9.00
CA MET A 291 -26.76 21.15 8.96
C MET A 291 -28.22 21.50 9.26
N LEU A 292 -28.48 22.64 9.90
CA LEU A 292 -29.84 23.15 10.14
C LEU A 292 -30.48 23.69 8.85
N GLU A 293 -29.66 24.04 7.87
CA GLU A 293 -30.12 24.44 6.54
C GLU A 293 -30.48 23.21 5.71
N GLU A 294 -31.76 22.86 5.71
CA GLU A 294 -32.25 21.73 4.91
C GLU A 294 -32.10 22.00 3.41
N SER A 295 -31.49 21.05 2.69
CA SER A 295 -31.37 21.18 1.23
C SER A 295 -32.75 21.07 0.55
N PRO A 296 -33.01 21.84 -0.53
CA PRO A 296 -34.29 21.78 -1.24
C PRO A 296 -34.65 20.37 -1.75
N SER A 297 -33.64 19.56 -2.09
CA SER A 297 -33.84 18.18 -2.53
C SER A 297 -34.34 17.26 -1.40
N VAL A 298 -33.79 17.41 -0.19
CA VAL A 298 -34.17 16.63 0.99
C VAL A 298 -35.55 17.06 1.48
N ALA A 299 -35.83 18.37 1.49
CA ALA A 299 -37.16 18.90 1.78
C ALA A 299 -38.21 18.36 0.81
N GLY A 300 -37.91 18.37 -0.49
CA GLY A 300 -38.77 17.80 -1.53
C GLY A 300 -39.01 16.29 -1.36
N LYS A 301 -37.96 15.51 -1.06
CA LYS A 301 -38.07 14.07 -0.74
C LYS A 301 -38.97 13.86 0.48
N ARG A 302 -38.81 14.64 1.55
CA ARG A 302 -39.62 14.53 2.78
C ARG A 302 -41.10 14.79 2.49
N VAL A 303 -41.43 15.86 1.77
CA VAL A 303 -42.81 16.20 1.41
C VAL A 303 -43.46 15.10 0.57
N ARG A 304 -42.75 14.53 -0.41
CA ARG A 304 -43.27 13.42 -1.22
C ARG A 304 -43.55 12.17 -0.38
N LEU A 305 -42.64 11.83 0.52
CA LEU A 305 -42.82 10.69 1.43
C LEU A 305 -43.99 10.93 2.40
N GLN A 306 -44.15 12.14 2.92
CA GLN A 306 -45.29 12.48 3.79
C GLN A 306 -46.62 12.29 3.07
N LYS A 307 -46.75 12.82 1.83
CA LYS A 307 -47.94 12.61 1.00
C LYS A 307 -48.20 11.13 0.70
N SER A 308 -47.14 10.36 0.43
CA SER A 308 -47.26 8.92 0.16
C SER A 308 -47.75 8.16 1.40
N ILE A 309 -47.25 8.50 2.59
CA ILE A 309 -47.70 7.90 3.85
C ILE A 309 -49.14 8.25 4.15
N GLU A 310 -49.54 9.50 3.90
CA GLU A 310 -50.93 9.96 4.06
C GLU A 310 -51.89 9.16 3.17
N LEU A 311 -51.57 9.05 1.88
CA LEU A 311 -52.33 8.22 0.93
C LEU A 311 -52.40 6.74 1.34
N LEU A 312 -51.30 6.18 1.86
CA LEU A 312 -51.28 4.80 2.36
C LEU A 312 -52.16 4.62 3.60
N LYS A 313 -52.19 5.61 4.50
CA LYS A 313 -53.08 5.59 5.68
C LYS A 313 -54.55 5.68 5.27
N GLU A 314 -54.89 6.55 4.32
CA GLU A 314 -56.24 6.65 3.77
C GLU A 314 -56.66 5.35 3.09
N SER A 315 -55.80 4.78 2.24
CA SER A 315 -56.04 3.51 1.57
C SER A 315 -56.28 2.38 2.58
N LYS A 316 -55.48 2.32 3.65
CA LYS A 316 -55.69 1.38 4.76
C LYS A 316 -57.06 1.53 5.40
N GLN A 317 -57.53 2.77 5.63
CA GLN A 317 -58.86 3.02 6.20
C GLN A 317 -59.99 2.63 5.24
N VAL A 318 -59.81 2.81 3.93
CA VAL A 318 -60.78 2.38 2.92
C VAL A 318 -60.88 0.86 2.89
N VAL A 319 -59.74 0.15 2.87
CA VAL A 319 -59.70 -1.32 2.89
C VAL A 319 -60.35 -1.86 4.18
N ALA A 320 -60.06 -1.26 5.33
CA ALA A 320 -60.70 -1.63 6.60
C ALA A 320 -62.23 -1.51 6.53
N ARG A 321 -62.76 -0.39 6.01
CA ARG A 321 -64.20 -0.20 5.82
C ARG A 321 -64.84 -1.21 4.86
N ILE A 322 -64.11 -1.64 3.83
CA ILE A 322 -64.58 -2.68 2.91
C ILE A 322 -64.63 -4.03 3.62
N MET A 323 -63.59 -4.38 4.40
CA MET A 323 -63.57 -5.62 5.19
C MET A 323 -64.71 -5.67 6.21
N ASP A 324 -64.96 -4.59 6.96
CA ASP A 324 -66.06 -4.53 7.94
C ASP A 324 -67.42 -4.76 7.26
N ARG A 325 -67.60 -4.23 6.05
CA ARG A 325 -68.82 -4.43 5.24
C ARG A 325 -68.97 -5.86 4.73
N ILE A 326 -67.87 -6.53 4.39
CA ILE A 326 -67.91 -7.94 3.96
C ILE A 326 -68.29 -8.84 5.13
N GLN A 327 -67.73 -8.61 6.32
CA GLN A 327 -68.11 -9.37 7.52
C GLN A 327 -69.60 -9.20 7.87
N LEU A 328 -70.16 -8.00 7.72
CA LEU A 328 -71.59 -7.74 7.92
C LEU A 328 -72.52 -8.38 6.87
N LEU A 329 -71.97 -8.90 5.76
CA LEU A 329 -72.73 -9.60 4.71
C LEU A 329 -72.63 -11.13 4.84
N GLU A 330 -71.74 -11.63 5.72
CA GLU A 330 -71.54 -13.06 5.99
C GLU A 330 -72.25 -13.54 7.29
N ASP A 331 -72.84 -12.62 8.05
CA ASP A 331 -73.83 -12.86 9.12
C ASP A 331 -75.27 -12.65 8.59
#